data_AF-A0AAE1Z4P0-F1
#
_entry.id   AF-A0AAE1Z4P0-F1
#
_cell.length_a   1.000
_cell.length_b   1.000
_cell.length_c   1.000
_cell.angle_alpha   90.00
_cell.angle_beta   90.00
_cell.angle_gamma   90.00
#
_symmetry.space_group_name_H-M   'P 1'
#
loop_
_entity.id
_entity.type
_entity.pdbx_description
1 polymer ?
#
loop_
_entity_poly.entity_id
_entity_poly.type
_entity_poly.pdbx_seq_one_letter_code
_entity_poly.pdbx_strand_id
1 'polypeptide(L)'
;RIGIIYMIMGIWGGFIGLGLRMLIRLKFCDPYYKLIPCEIYNYLITNHGIAMIFFFLMPLLIGGFGNYFLPFFLCLDDLALPRLNSFS
;
A
#
# COMPACT_ATOMS: atom_id res chain seq x y z
N ARG A 1 -6.53 -11.82 14.01
CA ARG A 1 -6.96 -12.20 12.64
C ARG A 1 -6.99 -11.00 11.70
N ILE A 2 -7.61 -9.90 12.11
CA ILE A 2 -7.70 -8.64 11.34
C ILE A 2 -6.32 -8.20 10.82
N GLY A 3 -5.28 -8.20 11.66
CA GLY A 3 -3.92 -7.84 11.22
C GLY A 3 -3.35 -8.69 10.06
N ILE A 4 -3.67 -9.98 9.97
CA ILE A 4 -3.22 -10.83 8.86
C ILE A 4 -3.94 -10.44 7.55
N ILE A 5 -5.22 -10.10 7.64
CA ILE A 5 -6.00 -9.63 6.49
C ILE A 5 -5.40 -8.33 5.94
N TYR A 6 -5.06 -7.40 6.84
CA TYR A 6 -4.35 -6.17 6.47
C TYR A 6 -2.99 -6.41 5.81
N MET A 7 -2.22 -7.39 6.29
CA MET A 7 -0.95 -7.75 5.65
C MET A 7 -1.14 -8.29 4.23
N ILE A 8 -2.14 -9.16 4.02
CA ILE A 8 -2.45 -9.71 2.69
C ILE A 8 -2.90 -8.59 1.74
N MET A 9 -3.82 -7.73 2.19
CA MET A 9 -4.30 -6.57 1.41
C MET A 9 -3.16 -5.60 1.10
N GLY A 10 -2.28 -5.34 2.08
CA GLY A 10 -1.09 -4.53 1.92
C GLY A 10 -0.18 -5.06 0.82
N ILE A 11 0.22 -6.34 0.90
CA ILE A 11 1.09 -6.98 -0.10
C ILE A 11 0.45 -6.93 -1.50
N TRP A 12 -0.85 -7.18 -1.60
CA TRP A 12 -1.58 -7.08 -2.87
C TRP A 12 -1.56 -5.65 -3.44
N GLY A 13 -1.82 -4.64 -2.62
CA GLY A 13 -1.67 -3.22 -3.00
C GLY A 13 -0.24 -2.87 -3.42
N GLY A 14 0.76 -3.50 -2.78
CA GLY A 14 2.17 -3.37 -3.14
C GLY A 14 2.47 -3.86 -4.57
N PHE A 15 1.84 -4.94 -5.02
CA PHE A 15 1.99 -5.42 -6.41
C PHE A 15 1.43 -4.42 -7.43
N ILE A 16 0.32 -3.75 -7.12
CA ILE A 16 -0.23 -2.67 -7.96
C ILE A 16 0.76 -1.52 -8.05
N GLY A 17 1.29 -1.08 -6.90
CA GLY A 17 2.31 -0.04 -6.85
C GLY A 17 3.58 -0.41 -7.62
N LEU A 18 4.04 -1.66 -7.51
CA LEU A 18 5.17 -2.18 -8.27
C LEU A 18 4.92 -2.12 -9.79
N GLY A 19 3.73 -2.51 -10.24
CA GLY A 19 3.34 -2.43 -11.66
C GLY A 19 3.43 -1.00 -12.20
N LEU A 20 2.89 -0.03 -11.45
CA LEU A 20 2.97 1.40 -11.81
C LEU A 20 4.42 1.91 -11.84
N ARG A 21 5.27 1.47 -10.91
CA ARG A 21 6.71 1.81 -10.90
C ARG A 21 7.40 1.32 -12.18
N MET A 22 7.06 0.13 -12.68
CA MET A 22 7.66 -0.39 -13.91
C MET A 22 7.28 0.48 -15.12
N LEU A 23 6.02 0.91 -15.21
CA LEU A 23 5.57 1.84 -16.26
C LEU A 23 6.31 3.20 -16.18
N ILE A 24 6.49 3.73 -14.98
CA ILE A 24 7.28 4.96 -14.77
C ILE A 24 8.73 4.76 -15.24
N ARG A 25 9.33 3.57 -15.04
CA ARG A 25 10.69 3.31 -15.52
C ARG A 25 10.79 3.15 -17.03
N LEU A 26 9.78 2.57 -17.68
CA LEU A 26 9.73 2.48 -19.14
C LEU A 26 9.79 3.86 -19.82
N LYS A 27 9.28 4.91 -19.16
CA LYS A 27 9.40 6.30 -19.63
C LYS A 27 10.85 6.70 -19.90
N PHE A 28 11.79 6.23 -19.09
CA PHE A 28 13.21 6.59 -19.17
C PHE A 28 14.00 5.76 -20.19
N CYS A 29 13.41 4.73 -20.79
CA CYS A 29 14.06 3.94 -21.84
C CYS A 29 14.11 4.68 -23.18
N ASP A 30 13.15 5.58 -23.45
CA ASP A 30 13.06 6.33 -24.71
C ASP A 30 13.05 7.85 -24.48
N PRO A 31 14.06 8.60 -24.99
CA PRO A 31 14.15 10.05 -24.80
C PRO A 31 13.13 10.84 -25.62
N TYR A 32 12.54 10.25 -26.66
CA TYR A 32 11.65 10.94 -27.60
C TYR A 32 10.15 10.89 -27.22
N TYR A 33 9.83 10.55 -25.98
CA TYR A 33 8.45 10.52 -25.46
C TYR A 33 7.46 9.60 -26.21
N LYS A 34 7.97 8.65 -27.00
CA LYS A 34 7.15 7.85 -27.92
C LYS A 34 6.25 6.83 -27.23
N LEU A 35 6.72 6.23 -26.12
CA LEU A 35 5.96 5.23 -25.38
C LEU A 35 4.92 5.83 -24.43
N ILE A 36 5.31 6.87 -23.67
CA ILE A 36 4.48 7.48 -22.62
C ILE A 36 4.58 9.00 -22.74
N PRO A 37 3.47 9.71 -23.02
CA PRO A 37 3.43 11.17 -23.04
C PRO A 37 3.48 11.77 -21.62
N CYS A 38 3.84 13.05 -21.50
CA CYS A 38 4.04 13.71 -20.20
C CYS A 38 2.81 13.74 -19.30
N GLU A 39 1.61 13.88 -19.87
CA GLU A 39 0.37 13.92 -19.09
C GLU A 39 0.09 12.56 -18.41
N ILE A 40 0.23 11.46 -19.16
CA ILE A 40 0.07 10.10 -18.63
C ILE A 40 1.16 9.80 -17.60
N TYR A 41 2.39 10.29 -17.81
CA TYR A 41 3.47 10.12 -16.83
C TYR A 41 3.14 10.74 -15.46
N ASN A 42 2.61 11.97 -15.45
CA ASN A 42 2.21 12.63 -14.22
C ASN A 42 1.07 11.88 -13.52
N TYR A 43 0.08 11.40 -14.28
CA TYR A 43 -1.00 10.56 -13.76
C TYR A 43 -0.50 9.23 -13.16
N LEU A 44 0.50 8.59 -13.80
CA LEU A 44 1.11 7.37 -13.29
C LEU A 44 1.87 7.60 -11.97
N ILE A 45 2.60 8.71 -11.84
CA ILE A 45 3.32 9.03 -10.60
C ILE A 45 2.36 9.28 -9.45
N THR A 46 1.31 10.08 -9.65
CA THR A 46 0.35 10.38 -8.59
C THR A 46 -0.35 9.11 -8.13
N ASN A 47 -0.79 8.27 -9.06
CA ASN A 47 -1.41 6.98 -8.73
C ASN A 47 -0.44 6.00 -8.08
N HIS A 48 0.83 5.97 -8.50
CA HIS A 48 1.84 5.16 -7.85
C HIS A 48 2.01 5.57 -6.38
N GLY A 49 2.10 6.88 -6.11
CA GLY A 49 2.18 7.41 -4.75
C GLY A 49 0.96 7.04 -3.90
N ILE A 50 -0.25 7.23 -4.44
CA ILE A 50 -1.50 6.89 -3.75
C ILE A 50 -1.55 5.39 -3.43
N ALA A 51 -1.24 4.54 -4.41
CA ALA A 51 -1.19 3.09 -4.21
C ALA A 51 -0.17 2.69 -3.14
N MET A 52 1.04 3.21 -3.20
CA MET A 52 2.10 2.83 -2.26
C MET A 52 1.84 3.33 -0.83
N ILE A 53 1.28 4.53 -0.64
CA ILE A 53 1.05 5.08 0.69
C ILE A 53 -0.21 4.48 1.32
N PHE A 54 -1.34 4.58 0.63
CA PHE A 54 -2.64 4.23 1.22
C PHE A 54 -2.99 2.75 1.13
N PHE A 55 -2.48 2.03 0.12
CA PHE A 55 -2.81 0.61 -0.08
C PHE A 55 -1.68 -0.35 0.26
N PHE A 56 -0.43 0.12 0.38
CA PHE A 56 0.69 -0.71 0.84
C PHE A 56 1.20 -0.29 2.23
N LEU A 57 1.70 0.93 2.39
CA LEU A 57 2.39 1.36 3.59
C LEU A 57 1.48 1.44 4.82
N MET A 58 0.35 2.14 4.73
CA MET A 58 -0.61 2.27 5.84
C MET A 58 -1.23 0.91 6.23
N PRO A 59 -1.72 0.07 5.29
CA PRO A 59 -2.29 -1.22 5.64
C PRO A 59 -1.26 -2.18 6.23
N LEU A 60 -0.02 -2.17 5.76
CA LEU A 60 1.01 -3.09 6.28
C LEU A 60 1.49 -2.67 7.67
N LEU A 61 1.84 -1.39 7.86
CA LEU A 61 2.40 -0.88 9.11
C LEU A 61 1.33 -0.70 10.19
N ILE A 62 0.31 0.09 9.90
CA ILE A 62 -0.71 0.47 10.89
C ILE A 62 -1.73 -0.66 11.03
N GLY A 63 -2.29 -1.11 9.90
CA GLY A 63 -3.32 -2.15 9.89
C GLY A 63 -2.77 -3.54 10.22
N GLY A 64 -1.61 -3.91 9.69
CA GLY A 64 -1.02 -5.23 9.83
C GLY A 64 -0.24 -5.38 11.12
N PHE A 65 0.92 -4.72 11.19
CA PHE A 65 1.78 -4.78 12.36
C PHE A 65 1.13 -4.15 13.60
N GLY A 66 0.42 -3.03 13.47
CA GLY A 66 -0.30 -2.43 14.60
C GLY A 66 -1.31 -3.40 15.23
N ASN A 67 -2.20 -4.01 14.44
CA ASN A 67 -3.19 -4.96 14.96
C ASN A 67 -2.60 -6.27 15.49
N TYR A 68 -1.40 -6.65 15.05
CA TYR A 68 -0.78 -7.91 15.48
C TYR A 68 0.13 -7.72 16.69
N PHE A 69 1.00 -6.71 16.65
CA PHE A 69 2.05 -6.52 17.65
C PHE A 69 1.65 -5.58 18.80
N LEU A 70 0.74 -4.63 18.59
CA LEU A 70 0.37 -3.70 19.67
C LEU A 70 -0.26 -4.43 20.87
N PRO A 71 -1.25 -5.33 20.71
CA PRO A 71 -1.80 -6.08 21.84
C PRO A 71 -0.77 -7.03 22.45
N PHE A 72 0.08 -7.63 21.61
CA PHE A 72 1.12 -8.55 22.04
C PHE A 72 2.15 -7.87 22.96
N PHE A 73 2.67 -6.70 22.57
CA PHE A 73 3.65 -5.97 23.38
C PHE A 73 3.06 -5.36 24.66
N LEU A 74 1.76 -5.06 24.64
CA LEU A 74 1.04 -4.57 25.82
C LEU A 74 0.49 -5.70 26.71
N CYS A 75 0.69 -6.98 26.33
CA CYS A 75 0.10 -8.14 26.99
C CYS A 75 -1.43 -8.01 27.19
N LEU A 76 -2.12 -7.48 26.16
CA LEU A 76 -3.59 -7.36 26.12
C LEU A 76 -4.18 -8.48 25.27
N ASP A 77 -5.37 -8.96 25.66
CA ASP A 77 -6.09 -10.00 24.91
C ASP A 77 -6.56 -9.51 23.52
N ASP A 78 -6.97 -8.24 23.41
CA ASP A 78 -7.35 -7.57 22.16
C ASP A 78 -7.29 -6.04 22.31
N LEU A 79 -7.55 -5.30 21.23
CA LEU A 79 -7.69 -3.83 21.25
C LEU A 79 -8.96 -3.40 22.00
N ALA A 80 -8.97 -2.17 22.53
CA ALA A 80 -10.09 -1.64 23.31
C ALA A 80 -11.43 -1.61 22.56
N LEU A 81 -11.43 -1.51 21.22
CA LEU A 81 -12.63 -1.45 20.37
C LEU A 81 -12.56 -2.49 19.23
N PRO A 82 -12.77 -3.79 19.53
CA PRO A 82 -12.56 -4.87 18.54
C PRO A 82 -13.48 -4.78 17.31
N ARG A 83 -14.73 -4.34 17.50
CA ARG A 83 -15.71 -4.25 16.41
C ARG A 83 -15.42 -3.10 15.45
N LEU A 84 -14.99 -1.95 15.98
CA LEU A 84 -14.59 -0.81 15.14
C LEU A 84 -13.34 -1.17 14.32
N ASN A 85 -12.41 -1.91 14.90
CA ASN A 85 -11.24 -2.43 14.19
C ASN A 85 -11.59 -3.46 13.09
N SER A 86 -12.68 -4.20 13.24
CA SER A 86 -13.17 -5.09 12.17
C SER A 86 -13.87 -4.35 11.03
N PHE A 87 -14.32 -3.11 11.28
CA PHE A 87 -14.98 -2.25 10.29
C PHE A 87 -13.98 -1.40 9.49
N SER A 88 -12.86 -1.01 10.12
CA SER A 88 -11.74 -0.32 9.45
C SER A 88 -11.12 -1.19 8.38
#